data_AF-A0A4Q2S4C2-F1
#
_entry.id   AF-A0A4Q2S4C2-F1
#
_cell.length_a   1.000
_cell.length_b   1.000
_cell.length_c   1.000
_cell.angle_alpha   90.00
_cell.angle_beta   90.00
_cell.angle_gamma   90.00
#
_symmetry.space_group_name_H-M   'P 1'
#
loop_
_entity.id
_entity.type
_entity.pdbx_description
1 polymer ?
#
loop_
_entity_poly.entity_id
_entity_poly.type
_entity_poly.pdbx_seq_one_letter_code
_entity_poly.pdbx_strand_id
1 'polypeptide(L)'
;MRRTVAAITLGASVFLSAGQGAASAAAPDRLTIARTGTDAAVIAVPSRRNTLAVGSRLNGAVYTWSKGDPPCDPSGSTVYAGHAWRAGNGVADRWAQLRPGDRIKVAGCAFEVTRREFWSAKRRMGSLYSVSGPPRIVLVGCKADDYSKRTVVFARKVEHR
;
A
#
# COMPACT_ATOMS: atom_id res chain seq x y z
N MET A 1 32.47 -71.34 -19.96
CA MET A 1 33.52 -70.67 -19.15
C MET A 1 34.15 -69.57 -19.97
N ARG A 2 34.19 -68.32 -19.45
CA ARG A 2 35.04 -67.16 -19.85
C ARG A 2 34.77 -66.60 -21.27
N ARG A 3 34.77 -65.30 -21.57
CA ARG A 3 35.38 -64.11 -20.92
C ARG A 3 34.96 -62.82 -21.69
N THR A 4 34.72 -61.71 -20.96
CA THR A 4 35.11 -60.28 -21.25
C THR A 4 34.56 -59.57 -22.52
N VAL A 5 34.28 -58.25 -22.61
CA VAL A 5 34.48 -57.04 -21.78
C VAL A 5 33.79 -55.83 -22.45
N ALA A 6 33.33 -54.86 -21.63
CA ALA A 6 33.14 -53.41 -21.88
C ALA A 6 32.10 -52.96 -22.95
N ALA A 7 31.47 -51.79 -22.92
CA ALA A 7 31.69 -50.54 -22.17
C ALA A 7 30.52 -49.55 -22.42
N ILE A 8 30.49 -48.47 -21.61
CA ILE A 8 30.15 -47.08 -22.00
C ILE A 8 28.66 -46.62 -21.95
N THR A 9 28.34 -46.09 -20.76
CA THR A 9 27.84 -44.72 -20.42
C THR A 9 26.60 -44.08 -21.05
N LEU A 10 25.84 -43.42 -20.15
CA LEU A 10 25.18 -42.09 -20.16
C LEU A 10 23.73 -42.27 -19.67
N GLY A 11 23.36 -41.90 -18.46
CA GLY A 11 23.48 -40.55 -17.90
C GLY A 11 22.15 -39.83 -18.11
N ALA A 12 21.23 -39.91 -17.14
CA ALA A 12 20.13 -38.96 -16.98
C ALA A 12 19.56 -39.08 -15.57
N SER A 13 20.05 -38.22 -14.69
CA SER A 13 19.54 -38.01 -13.33
C SER A 13 18.09 -37.51 -13.41
N VAL A 14 17.14 -38.33 -12.95
CA VAL A 14 15.75 -37.88 -12.80
C VAL A 14 15.67 -37.00 -11.56
N PHE A 15 15.35 -35.72 -11.79
CA PHE A 15 15.08 -34.72 -10.77
C PHE A 15 13.88 -35.12 -9.92
N LEU A 16 14.13 -35.62 -8.72
CA LEU A 16 13.15 -35.71 -7.64
C LEU A 16 13.47 -34.63 -6.61
N SER A 17 13.25 -33.37 -6.98
CA SER A 17 13.22 -32.27 -6.02
C SER A 17 11.82 -32.18 -5.43
N ALA A 18 11.71 -32.82 -4.26
CA ALA A 18 10.68 -32.57 -3.26
C ALA A 18 10.56 -31.08 -2.93
N GLY A 19 9.34 -30.64 -2.58
CA GLY A 19 9.14 -29.39 -1.84
C GLY A 19 8.06 -28.45 -2.36
N GLN A 20 6.86 -28.94 -2.69
CA GLN A 20 5.69 -28.06 -2.78
C GLN A 20 5.15 -27.84 -1.37
N GLY A 21 5.28 -26.60 -0.87
CA GLY A 21 4.66 -26.23 0.40
C GLY A 21 5.31 -25.11 1.22
N ALA A 22 6.23 -24.31 0.67
CA ALA A 22 6.44 -22.98 1.25
C ALA A 22 5.28 -22.10 0.78
N ALA A 23 4.24 -21.96 1.60
CA ALA A 23 3.26 -20.90 1.43
C ALA A 23 4.01 -19.58 1.36
N SER A 24 4.26 -19.10 0.14
CA SER A 24 4.83 -17.79 -0.08
C SER A 24 3.82 -16.83 0.53
N ALA A 25 4.15 -16.25 1.69
CA ALA A 25 3.38 -15.16 2.24
C ALA A 25 3.21 -14.14 1.12
N ALA A 26 1.97 -13.94 0.66
CA ALA A 26 1.69 -13.05 -0.46
C ALA A 26 2.38 -11.71 -0.18
N ALA A 27 3.07 -11.17 -1.17
CA ALA A 27 3.72 -9.87 -1.02
C ALA A 27 2.69 -8.85 -0.52
N PRO A 28 3.06 -7.95 0.41
CA PRO A 28 2.13 -6.95 0.92
C PRO A 28 1.61 -6.10 -0.24
N ASP A 29 0.32 -5.74 -0.16
CA ASP A 29 -0.31 -4.85 -1.13
C ASP A 29 0.52 -3.59 -1.34
N ARG A 30 0.48 -3.04 -2.55
CA ARG A 30 1.16 -1.79 -2.86
C ARG A 30 0.19 -0.68 -3.21
N LEU A 31 0.44 0.49 -2.65
CA LEU A 31 -0.21 1.74 -3.02
C LEU A 31 0.67 2.46 -4.03
N THR A 32 0.12 2.68 -5.22
CA THR A 32 0.83 3.34 -6.33
C THR A 32 0.08 4.58 -6.82
N ILE A 33 0.83 5.64 -7.09
CA ILE A 33 0.31 6.92 -7.59
C ILE A 33 1.33 7.48 -8.58
N ALA A 34 1.04 7.33 -9.87
CA ALA A 34 1.96 7.74 -10.94
C ALA A 34 2.29 9.25 -10.86
N ARG A 35 1.27 10.09 -10.56
CA ARG A 35 1.44 11.54 -10.51
C ARG A 35 2.52 11.99 -9.53
N THR A 36 2.61 11.34 -8.38
CA THR A 36 3.55 11.68 -7.30
C THR A 36 4.71 10.71 -7.22
N GLY A 37 4.84 9.77 -8.16
CA GLY A 37 5.81 8.68 -8.12
C GLY A 37 5.76 7.88 -6.81
N THR A 38 4.59 7.82 -6.17
CA THR A 38 4.42 7.01 -4.95
C THR A 38 4.35 5.55 -5.36
N ASP A 39 5.23 4.73 -4.81
CA ASP A 39 5.16 3.27 -4.83
C ASP A 39 5.54 2.79 -3.43
N ALA A 40 4.58 2.24 -2.70
CA ALA A 40 4.74 1.98 -1.27
C ALA A 40 4.03 0.68 -0.86
N ALA A 41 4.70 -0.11 -0.04
CA ALA A 41 4.07 -1.25 0.64
C ALA A 41 3.01 -0.74 1.63
N VAL A 42 1.87 -1.41 1.66
CA VAL A 42 0.81 -1.19 2.64
C VAL A 42 1.12 -2.02 3.87
N ILE A 43 1.29 -1.35 5.00
CA ILE A 43 1.57 -1.98 6.29
C ILE A 43 0.35 -1.82 7.19
N ALA A 44 -0.30 -2.94 7.51
CA ALA A 44 -1.38 -2.97 8.48
C ALA A 44 -0.82 -2.75 9.90
N VAL A 45 -1.38 -1.78 10.63
CA VAL A 45 -0.96 -1.43 12.00
C VAL A 45 -2.15 -1.34 12.93
N PRO A 46 -1.97 -1.64 14.24
CA PRO A 46 -3.01 -1.41 15.21
C PRO A 46 -3.30 0.09 15.37
N SER A 47 -4.48 0.40 15.90
CA SER A 47 -4.78 1.73 16.43
C SER A 47 -4.56 1.72 17.94
N ARG A 48 -3.89 2.74 18.47
CA ARG A 48 -3.67 2.96 19.90
C ARG A 48 -4.24 4.31 20.28
N ARG A 49 -5.19 4.36 21.22
CA ARG A 49 -5.86 5.60 21.66
C ARG A 49 -6.40 6.41 20.47
N ASN A 50 -7.11 5.74 19.55
CA ASN A 50 -7.70 6.33 18.34
C ASN A 50 -6.69 6.95 17.36
N THR A 51 -5.45 6.48 17.39
CA THR A 51 -4.37 6.92 16.50
C THR A 51 -3.70 5.70 15.89
N LEU A 52 -3.47 5.69 14.57
CA LEU A 52 -2.70 4.64 13.91
C LEU A 52 -1.30 4.57 14.54
N ALA A 53 -0.84 3.37 14.87
CA ALA A 53 0.53 3.12 15.27
C ALA A 53 1.45 3.12 14.03
N VAL A 54 1.59 4.30 13.40
CA VAL A 54 2.42 4.52 12.22
C VAL A 54 3.88 4.17 12.55
N GLY A 55 4.49 3.31 11.72
CA GLY A 55 5.90 2.93 11.88
C GLY A 55 6.87 4.06 11.51
N SER A 56 8.17 3.79 11.51
CA SER A 56 9.22 4.82 11.30
C SER A 56 9.69 4.96 9.84
N ARG A 57 9.18 4.16 8.89
CA ARG A 57 9.69 4.16 7.51
C ARG A 57 9.25 5.43 6.80
N LEU A 58 10.21 6.32 6.54
CA LEU A 58 9.96 7.60 5.90
C LEU A 58 9.46 7.45 4.44
N ASN A 59 10.02 6.50 3.69
CA ASN A 59 9.62 6.15 2.32
C ASN A 59 9.22 4.68 2.19
N GLY A 60 8.67 4.34 1.02
CA GLY A 60 8.39 2.96 0.60
C GLY A 60 7.31 2.25 1.41
N ALA A 61 6.66 2.93 2.33
CA ALA A 61 5.62 2.37 3.19
C ALA A 61 4.51 3.37 3.45
N VAL A 62 3.28 2.89 3.41
CA VAL A 62 2.09 3.56 3.95
C VAL A 62 1.45 2.66 4.98
N TYR A 63 0.72 3.26 5.92
CA TYR A 63 0.18 2.57 7.08
C TYR A 63 -1.34 2.64 7.07
N THR A 64 -2.00 1.50 7.25
CA THR A 64 -3.47 1.41 7.34
C THR A 64 -3.88 0.69 8.62
N TRP A 65 -5.12 0.88 9.06
CA TRP A 65 -5.62 0.19 10.24
C TRP A 65 -5.78 -1.31 9.95
N SER A 66 -5.20 -2.17 10.79
CA SER A 66 -5.26 -3.62 10.63
C SER A 66 -6.65 -4.24 10.80
N LYS A 67 -7.62 -3.48 11.31
CA LYS A 67 -9.03 -3.90 11.42
C LYS A 67 -9.97 -3.02 10.57
N GLY A 68 -9.40 -2.20 9.68
CA GLY A 68 -10.19 -1.42 8.72
C GLY A 68 -10.58 -2.27 7.52
N ASP A 69 -11.61 -1.81 6.82
CA ASP A 69 -12.08 -2.43 5.58
C ASP A 69 -10.95 -2.43 4.53
N PRO A 70 -10.72 -3.56 3.82
CA PRO A 70 -9.77 -3.58 2.71
C PRO A 70 -10.21 -2.58 1.63
N PRO A 71 -9.26 -1.97 0.88
CA PRO A 71 -9.57 -0.91 -0.08
C PRO A 71 -10.56 -1.33 -1.15
N CYS A 72 -10.61 -2.63 -1.47
CA CYS A 72 -11.48 -3.18 -2.49
C CYS A 72 -12.91 -3.45 -2.01
N ASP A 73 -13.27 -3.16 -0.77
CA ASP A 73 -14.63 -3.35 -0.30
C ASP A 73 -15.65 -2.52 -1.10
N PRO A 74 -16.90 -2.99 -1.20
CA PRO A 74 -17.95 -2.31 -1.94
C PRO A 74 -18.49 -1.08 -1.21
N SER A 75 -18.14 -0.88 0.07
CA SER A 75 -18.60 0.24 0.89
C SER A 75 -17.52 0.69 1.88
N GLY A 76 -17.74 1.84 2.50
CA GLY A 76 -16.88 2.33 3.56
C GLY A 76 -15.62 3.02 3.06
N SER A 77 -14.63 3.15 3.94
CA SER A 77 -13.43 3.92 3.67
C SER A 77 -12.17 3.38 4.32
N THR A 78 -11.12 3.23 3.51
CA THR A 78 -9.78 2.87 3.99
C THR A 78 -8.88 4.10 4.06
N VAL A 79 -8.14 4.26 5.15
CA VAL A 79 -7.24 5.41 5.37
C VAL A 79 -5.79 4.95 5.34
N TYR A 80 -4.97 5.63 4.53
CA TYR A 80 -3.54 5.40 4.40
C TYR A 80 -2.77 6.59 4.95
N ALA A 81 -1.96 6.34 5.98
CA ALA A 81 -1.04 7.32 6.54
C ALA A 81 0.35 7.18 5.93
N GLY A 82 0.97 8.29 5.56
CA GLY A 82 2.34 8.33 5.04
C GLY A 82 3.14 9.46 5.68
N HIS A 83 4.44 9.23 5.87
CA HIS A 83 5.35 10.26 6.35
C HIS A 83 5.67 11.27 5.24
N ALA A 84 5.79 12.53 5.65
CA ALA A 84 6.32 13.59 4.82
C ALA A 84 7.49 14.26 5.54
N TRP A 85 8.51 14.67 4.78
CA TRP A 85 9.71 15.31 5.30
C TRP A 85 10.08 16.51 4.44
N ARG A 86 10.31 17.64 5.09
CA ARG A 86 10.62 18.92 4.44
C ARG A 86 11.89 18.86 3.60
N ALA A 87 12.87 18.05 4.00
CA ALA A 87 14.10 17.85 3.22
C ALA A 87 13.96 16.81 2.10
N GLY A 88 12.76 16.25 1.90
CA GLY A 88 12.47 15.26 0.87
C GLY A 88 12.49 13.81 1.35
N ASN A 89 12.25 12.88 0.43
CA ASN A 89 12.24 11.43 0.62
C ASN A 89 11.11 10.87 1.48
N GLY A 90 10.10 11.65 1.86
CA GLY A 90 8.87 11.12 2.44
C GLY A 90 7.94 10.54 1.39
N VAL A 91 7.28 9.41 1.70
CA VAL A 91 6.28 8.78 0.82
C VAL A 91 5.12 9.73 0.45
N ALA A 92 4.81 10.68 1.34
CA ALA A 92 3.69 11.61 1.23
C ALA A 92 4.11 13.03 0.81
N ASP A 93 5.40 13.30 0.57
CA ASP A 93 5.92 14.65 0.29
C ASP A 93 5.17 15.34 -0.85
N ARG A 94 4.89 14.56 -1.90
CA ARG A 94 4.27 15.06 -3.13
C ARG A 94 2.76 14.93 -3.15
N TRP A 95 2.11 14.41 -2.10
CA TRP A 95 0.64 14.26 -2.08
C TRP A 95 -0.09 15.60 -2.17
N ALA A 96 0.56 16.71 -1.78
CA ALA A 96 0.03 18.06 -1.96
C ALA A 96 -0.18 18.45 -3.44
N GLN A 97 0.42 17.72 -4.37
CA GLN A 97 0.32 17.94 -5.82
C GLN A 97 -0.87 17.22 -6.46
N LEU A 98 -1.51 16.28 -5.74
CA LEU A 98 -2.63 15.49 -6.27
C LEU A 98 -3.86 16.35 -6.50
N ARG A 99 -4.52 16.16 -7.64
CA ARG A 99 -5.67 16.91 -8.12
C ARG A 99 -6.83 15.97 -8.46
N PRO A 100 -8.07 16.49 -8.49
CA PRO A 100 -9.20 15.71 -8.99
C PRO A 100 -8.89 15.07 -10.35
N GLY A 101 -9.22 13.80 -10.52
CA GLY A 101 -8.92 13.01 -11.73
C GLY A 101 -7.63 12.18 -11.65
N ASP A 102 -6.70 12.49 -10.75
CA ASP A 102 -5.49 11.68 -10.56
C ASP A 102 -5.84 10.26 -10.08
N ARG A 103 -5.07 9.26 -10.54
CA ARG A 103 -5.33 7.84 -10.28
C ARG A 103 -4.44 7.29 -9.18
N ILE A 104 -5.06 6.53 -8.27
CA ILE A 104 -4.41 5.78 -7.20
C ILE A 104 -4.78 4.31 -7.40
N LYS A 105 -3.82 3.40 -7.29
CA LYS A 105 -4.09 1.97 -7.30
C LYS A 105 -3.60 1.33 -5.99
N VAL A 106 -4.40 0.47 -5.40
CA VAL A 106 -4.03 -0.29 -4.21
C VAL A 106 -4.80 -1.61 -4.14
N ALA A 107 -4.10 -2.69 -3.77
CA ALA A 107 -4.65 -4.05 -3.66
C ALA A 107 -5.46 -4.52 -4.89
N GLY A 108 -5.04 -4.13 -6.09
CA GLY A 108 -5.74 -4.49 -7.33
C GLY A 108 -7.02 -3.68 -7.62
N CYS A 109 -7.30 -2.63 -6.85
CA CYS A 109 -8.37 -1.67 -7.10
C CYS A 109 -7.84 -0.32 -7.56
N ALA A 110 -8.64 0.39 -8.37
CA ALA A 110 -8.36 1.74 -8.82
C ALA A 110 -9.27 2.75 -8.13
N PHE A 111 -8.72 3.93 -7.89
CA PHE A 111 -9.41 5.08 -7.31
C PHE A 111 -9.07 6.33 -8.09
N GLU A 112 -10.03 7.25 -8.13
CA GLU A 112 -9.86 8.57 -8.70
C GLU A 112 -9.94 9.60 -7.59
N VAL A 113 -8.92 10.47 -7.49
CA VAL A 113 -8.92 11.60 -6.57
C VAL A 113 -10.13 12.48 -6.91
N THR A 114 -10.89 12.82 -5.88
CA THR A 114 -12.07 13.69 -5.99
C THR A 114 -11.77 15.08 -5.44
N ARG A 115 -10.97 15.16 -4.39
CA ARG A 115 -10.53 16.42 -3.79
C ARG A 115 -9.30 16.24 -2.92
N ARG A 116 -8.62 17.35 -2.68
CA ARG A 116 -7.50 17.48 -1.74
C ARG A 116 -7.78 18.65 -0.81
N GLU A 117 -7.53 18.43 0.47
CA GLU A 117 -7.73 19.42 1.52
C GLU A 117 -6.45 19.55 2.37
N PHE A 118 -6.30 20.69 3.04
CA PHE A 118 -5.28 20.90 4.05
C PHE A 118 -5.93 21.10 5.41
N TRP A 119 -5.71 20.16 6.32
CA TRP A 119 -6.30 20.17 7.66
C TRP A 119 -5.28 20.57 8.70
N SER A 120 -5.71 21.25 9.77
CA SER A 120 -4.86 21.44 10.95
C SER A 120 -4.37 20.10 11.49
N ALA A 121 -3.10 20.03 11.91
CA ALA A 121 -2.52 18.88 12.58
C ALA A 121 -3.22 18.55 13.92
N LYS A 122 -4.00 19.49 14.48
CA LYS A 122 -4.81 19.24 15.69
C LYS A 122 -6.20 18.68 15.38
N ARG A 123 -6.64 18.72 14.11
CA ARG A 123 -7.97 18.21 13.72
C ARG A 123 -8.04 16.70 13.90
N ARG A 124 -9.13 16.24 14.54
CA ARG A 124 -9.45 14.82 14.68
C ARG A 124 -9.82 14.20 13.33
N MET A 125 -9.39 12.96 13.11
CA MET A 125 -9.57 12.24 11.85
C MET A 125 -10.63 11.14 11.91
N GLY A 126 -11.34 10.98 13.03
CA GLY A 126 -12.30 9.89 13.21
C GLY A 126 -13.33 9.79 12.08
N SER A 127 -13.77 10.93 11.54
CA SER A 127 -14.72 10.99 10.42
C SER A 127 -14.16 10.55 9.05
N LEU A 128 -12.85 10.33 8.95
CA LEU A 128 -12.24 9.74 7.76
C LEU A 128 -12.48 8.23 7.69
N TYR A 129 -12.73 7.59 8.84
CA TYR A 129 -13.05 6.18 8.95
C TYR A 129 -14.57 6.00 8.97
N SER A 130 -15.09 5.15 8.10
CA SER A 130 -16.49 4.78 8.01
C SER A 130 -16.59 3.38 7.44
N VAL A 131 -17.44 2.55 8.02
CA VAL A 131 -17.81 1.23 7.48
C VAL A 131 -18.97 1.32 6.50
N SER A 132 -19.59 2.50 6.37
CA SER A 132 -20.76 2.75 5.54
C SER A 132 -20.51 3.84 4.50
N GLY A 133 -21.41 3.91 3.52
CA GLY A 133 -21.35 4.85 2.40
C GLY A 133 -20.53 4.34 1.20
N PRO A 134 -20.40 5.16 0.15
CA PRO A 134 -19.70 4.77 -1.07
C PRO A 134 -18.23 4.41 -0.83
N PRO A 135 -17.67 3.44 -1.57
CA PRO A 135 -16.30 2.98 -1.39
C PRO A 135 -15.30 4.08 -1.75
N ARG A 136 -14.44 4.41 -0.80
CA ARG A 136 -13.41 5.44 -0.96
C ARG A 136 -12.12 5.09 -0.24
N ILE A 137 -11.03 5.74 -0.63
CA ILE A 137 -9.81 5.79 0.16
C ILE A 137 -9.49 7.23 0.56
N VAL A 138 -8.75 7.37 1.65
CA VAL A 138 -8.22 8.65 2.10
C VAL A 138 -6.72 8.54 2.35
N LEU A 139 -5.94 9.42 1.73
CA LEU A 139 -4.51 9.55 2.01
C LEU A 139 -4.28 10.67 3.01
N VAL A 140 -3.41 10.45 3.99
CA VAL A 140 -3.11 11.39 5.05
C VAL A 140 -1.62 11.46 5.30
N GLY A 141 -1.02 12.64 5.12
CA GLY A 141 0.37 12.90 5.49
C GLY A 141 0.53 14.30 6.04
N CYS A 142 1.64 14.59 6.73
CA CYS A 142 2.01 15.97 7.02
C CYS A 142 2.14 16.76 5.71
N LYS A 143 1.86 18.05 5.73
CA LYS A 143 2.22 18.93 4.62
C LYS A 143 3.71 19.23 4.74
N ALA A 144 4.52 18.78 3.79
CA ALA A 144 5.99 18.75 3.91
C ALA A 144 6.60 20.14 4.18
N ASP A 145 6.01 21.19 3.61
CA ASP A 145 6.41 22.59 3.78
C ASP A 145 5.70 23.32 4.94
N ASP A 146 4.75 22.67 5.63
CA ASP A 146 4.01 23.22 6.78
C ASP A 146 3.46 22.10 7.69
N TYR A 147 4.24 21.69 8.71
CA TYR A 147 3.85 20.63 9.64
C TYR A 147 2.72 20.99 10.60
N SER A 148 2.28 22.25 10.65
CA SER A 148 1.05 22.60 11.35
C SER A 148 -0.20 22.08 10.61
N LYS A 149 -0.02 21.61 9.36
CA LYS A 149 -1.06 21.08 8.49
C LYS A 149 -0.78 19.66 8.04
N ARG A 150 -1.84 19.03 7.57
CA ARG A 150 -1.85 17.72 6.94
C ARG A 150 -2.46 17.82 5.56
N THR A 151 -1.85 17.15 4.60
CA THR A 151 -2.44 16.88 3.30
C THR A 151 -3.42 15.73 3.45
N VAL A 152 -4.68 15.96 3.10
CA VAL A 152 -5.75 14.96 3.10
C VAL A 152 -6.29 14.82 1.69
N VAL A 153 -6.20 13.63 1.10
CA VAL A 153 -6.63 13.36 -0.27
C VAL A 153 -7.76 12.35 -0.24
N PHE A 154 -8.89 12.70 -0.84
CA PHE A 154 -10.05 11.82 -0.93
C PHE A 154 -10.16 11.25 -2.34
N ALA A 155 -10.30 9.94 -2.47
CA ALA A 155 -10.46 9.28 -3.76
C ALA A 155 -11.60 8.26 -3.71
N ARG A 156 -12.44 8.25 -4.75
CA ARG A 156 -13.55 7.29 -4.89
C ARG A 156 -13.10 6.09 -5.69
N LYS A 157 -13.66 4.91 -5.40
CA LYS A 157 -13.40 3.71 -6.21
C LYS A 157 -13.90 3.92 -7.64
N VAL A 158 -13.19 3.34 -8.60
CA VAL A 158 -13.57 3.31 -10.01
C VAL A 158 -13.35 1.91 -10.56
N GLU A 159 -14.08 1.55 -11.61
CA GLU A 159 -13.82 0.32 -12.34
C GLU A 159 -12.46 0.40 -13.06
N HIS A 160 -11.78 -0.73 -13.12
CA HIS A 160 -10.61 -0.89 -13.98
C HIS A 160 -11.10 -0.88 -15.44
N ARG A 161 -10.84 0.22 -16.16
CA ARG A 161 -10.86 0.23 -17.62
C ARG A 161 -9.48 -0.10 -18.16
#